data_AF-A0A1B6NRY5-F1
#
_entry.id   AF-A0A1B6NRY5-F1
#
_cell.length_a   1.000
_cell.length_b   1.000
_cell.length_c   1.000
_cell.angle_alpha   90.00
_cell.angle_beta   90.00
_cell.angle_gamma   90.00
#
_symmetry.space_group_name_H-M   'P 1'
#
loop_
_entity.id
_entity.type
_entity.pdbx_description
1 polymer ?
#
loop_
_entity_poly.entity_id
_entity_poly.type
_entity_poly.pdbx_seq_one_letter_code
_entity_poly.pdbx_strand_id
1 'polypeptide(L)'
;MVSNSGLPTGDHLPSEAFIKWRRFSQDVPVFPTSSIIQNATTTELNPATLAAYDAPFPDESYKAGARMFPLLVPTTSDNAEAQANRDAGEKLKHYEKPFVTAFGDSDPVTKGGDKIFQKLVPGCKGMPHTTVKNAGHFIQEDKGEELANLLIQFIKQTQLK
;
A
#
# COMPACT_ATOMS: atom_id res chain seq x y z
N MET A 1 -11.36 2.93 -4.91
CA MET A 1 -10.08 3.66 -4.99
C MET A 1 -8.99 2.78 -4.39
N VAL A 2 -7.83 2.66 -5.04
CA VAL A 2 -6.68 1.90 -4.52
C VAL A 2 -5.46 2.81 -4.41
N SER A 3 -4.67 2.62 -3.36
CA SER A 3 -3.43 3.33 -3.07
C SER A 3 -2.45 2.38 -2.38
N ASN A 4 -1.15 2.59 -2.58
CA ASN A 4 -0.05 1.91 -1.90
C ASN A 4 -0.23 0.38 -1.77
N SER A 5 -0.71 -0.25 -2.85
CA SER A 5 -1.13 -1.66 -2.89
C SER A 5 -0.71 -2.34 -4.18
N GLY A 6 -0.77 -3.68 -4.21
CA GLY A 6 -0.52 -4.49 -5.40
C GLY A 6 -0.99 -5.93 -5.22
N LEU A 7 -0.86 -6.74 -6.28
CA LEU A 7 -1.06 -8.19 -6.26
C LEU A 7 0.26 -8.89 -6.60
N PRO A 8 1.27 -8.84 -5.70
CA PRO A 8 2.56 -9.45 -5.96
C PRO A 8 2.41 -10.96 -6.14
N THR A 9 2.94 -11.49 -7.25
CA THR A 9 2.92 -12.92 -7.55
C THR A 9 4.31 -13.56 -7.46
N GLY A 10 5.35 -12.74 -7.26
CA GLY A 10 6.74 -13.18 -7.32
C GLY A 10 7.26 -13.52 -8.73
N ASP A 11 6.44 -13.33 -9.78
CA ASP A 11 6.86 -13.51 -11.18
C ASP A 11 7.78 -12.38 -11.67
N HIS A 12 7.77 -11.25 -10.96
CA HIS A 12 8.66 -10.11 -11.17
C HIS A 12 9.43 -9.80 -9.90
N LEU A 13 10.65 -9.29 -10.05
CA LEU A 13 11.47 -8.87 -8.92
C LEU A 13 10.76 -7.73 -8.17
N PRO A 14 10.65 -7.82 -6.83
CA PRO A 14 10.19 -6.69 -6.02
C PRO A 14 11.12 -5.49 -6.15
N SER A 15 10.63 -4.31 -5.78
CA SER A 15 11.46 -3.11 -5.72
C SER A 15 12.61 -3.30 -4.72
N GLU A 16 13.76 -2.67 -4.98
CA GLU A 16 14.90 -2.71 -4.06
C GLU A 16 14.51 -2.15 -2.68
N ALA A 17 13.65 -1.13 -2.64
CA ALA A 17 13.09 -0.58 -1.42
C ALA A 17 12.30 -1.63 -0.63
N PHE A 18 11.46 -2.44 -1.29
CA PHE A 18 10.74 -3.53 -0.63
C PHE A 18 11.70 -4.59 -0.07
N ILE A 19 12.73 -5.00 -0.84
CA ILE A 19 13.70 -6.00 -0.37
C ILE A 19 14.46 -5.48 0.87
N LYS A 20 14.89 -4.22 0.87
CA LYS A 20 15.54 -3.58 2.03
C LYS A 20 14.61 -3.53 3.23
N TRP A 21 13.36 -3.11 3.03
CA TRP A 21 12.32 -3.10 4.06
C TRP A 21 12.10 -4.50 4.66
N ARG A 22 11.91 -5.50 3.79
CA ARG A 22 11.72 -6.89 4.19
C ARG A 22 12.89 -7.39 5.02
N ARG A 23 14.14 -7.14 4.61
CA ARG A 23 15.32 -7.52 5.39
C ARG A 23 15.36 -6.82 6.75
N PHE A 24 15.19 -5.50 6.77
CA PHE A 24 15.16 -4.71 8.01
C PHE A 24 14.14 -5.26 9.02
N SER A 25 12.94 -5.61 8.55
CA SER A 25 11.87 -6.13 9.41
C SER A 25 12.23 -7.44 10.13
N GLN A 26 13.18 -8.20 9.60
CA GLN A 26 13.64 -9.47 10.17
C GLN A 26 14.92 -9.30 11.01
N ASP A 27 15.84 -8.46 10.55
CA ASP A 27 17.15 -8.31 11.17
C ASP A 27 17.11 -7.45 12.45
N VAL A 28 16.07 -6.61 12.63
CA VAL A 28 15.98 -5.70 13.78
C VAL A 28 15.59 -6.43 15.08
N PRO A 29 16.37 -6.29 16.18
CA PRO A 29 16.11 -7.02 17.42
C PRO A 29 14.84 -6.56 18.14
N VAL A 30 14.51 -5.27 18.06
CA VAL A 30 13.29 -4.67 18.60
C VAL A 30 12.58 -3.98 17.44
N PHE A 31 11.31 -4.29 17.18
CA PHE A 31 10.60 -3.76 16.01
C PHE A 31 10.06 -2.36 16.30
N PRO A 32 10.66 -1.28 15.76
CA PRO A 32 10.35 0.08 16.21
C PRO A 32 9.15 0.65 15.43
N THR A 33 7.93 0.23 15.79
CA THR A 33 6.70 0.52 15.04
C THR A 33 6.55 2.00 14.70
N SER A 34 6.52 2.91 15.68
CA SER A 34 6.40 4.35 15.42
C SER A 34 7.49 4.93 14.53
N SER A 35 8.75 4.50 14.70
CA SER A 35 9.86 4.96 13.83
C SER A 35 9.71 4.46 12.40
N ILE A 36 9.18 3.25 12.19
CA ILE A 36 8.87 2.73 10.85
C ILE A 36 7.81 3.61 10.19
N ILE A 37 6.74 3.95 10.91
CA ILE A 37 5.69 4.84 10.38
C ILE A 37 6.28 6.20 10.00
N GLN A 38 7.02 6.84 10.90
CA GLN A 38 7.62 8.16 10.65
C GLN A 38 8.56 8.16 9.43
N ASN A 39 9.36 7.11 9.27
CA ASN A 39 10.29 7.01 8.13
C ASN A 39 9.58 6.71 6.80
N ALA A 40 8.28 6.43 6.84
CA ALA A 40 7.45 6.10 5.70
C ALA A 40 6.36 7.16 5.44
N THR A 41 6.42 8.29 6.14
CA THR A 41 5.68 9.53 5.86
C THR A 41 6.64 10.62 5.39
N THR A 42 6.12 11.58 4.63
CA THR A 42 6.87 12.81 4.27
C THR A 42 6.69 13.92 5.31
N THR A 43 5.64 13.82 6.12
CA THR A 43 5.28 14.75 7.18
C THR A 43 5.86 14.27 8.51
N GLU A 44 6.33 15.20 9.33
CA GLU A 44 6.70 14.92 10.72
C GLU A 44 5.45 14.71 11.55
N LEU A 45 5.29 13.50 12.11
CA LEU A 45 4.15 13.14 12.94
C LEU A 45 4.39 13.61 14.37
N ASN A 46 3.33 14.12 14.99
CA ASN A 46 3.44 14.56 16.38
C ASN A 46 3.65 13.35 17.32
N PRO A 47 4.21 13.57 18.53
CA PRO A 47 4.52 12.50 19.47
C PRO A 47 3.30 11.66 19.89
N ALA A 48 2.10 12.25 19.97
CA ALA A 48 0.90 11.52 20.36
C ALA A 48 0.43 10.56 19.26
N THR A 49 0.53 10.95 17.98
CA THR A 49 0.27 10.06 16.84
C THR A 49 1.25 8.89 16.83
N LEU A 50 2.54 9.15 17.04
CA LEU A 50 3.56 8.09 17.12
C LEU A 50 3.27 7.11 18.27
N ALA A 51 2.94 7.63 19.46
CA ALA A 51 2.55 6.79 20.59
C ALA A 51 1.28 5.96 20.31
N ALA A 52 0.33 6.48 19.51
CA ALA A 52 -0.86 5.74 19.11
C ALA A 52 -0.54 4.54 18.22
N TYR A 53 0.51 4.61 17.38
CA TYR A 53 0.98 3.47 16.60
C TYR A 53 1.70 2.40 17.44
N ASP A 54 2.34 2.80 18.54
CA ASP A 54 2.96 1.86 19.48
C ASP A 54 1.92 1.25 20.45
N ALA A 55 0.77 1.91 20.66
CA ALA A 55 -0.25 1.51 21.63
C ALA A 55 -0.75 0.05 21.52
N PRO A 56 -0.91 -0.56 20.32
CA PRO A 56 -1.30 -1.97 20.20
C PRO A 56 -0.23 -2.96 20.67
N PHE A 57 1.01 -2.50 20.93
CA PHE A 57 2.16 -3.34 21.20
C PHE A 57 2.82 -2.97 22.54
N PRO A 58 2.23 -3.37 23.69
CA PRO A 58 2.81 -3.12 25.01
C PRO A 58 4.25 -3.63 25.15
N ASP A 59 4.58 -4.74 24.48
CA ASP A 59 5.93 -5.30 24.37
C ASP A 59 6.12 -6.10 23.05
N GLU A 60 7.32 -6.64 22.82
CA GLU A 60 7.65 -7.39 21.59
C GLU A 60 6.82 -8.67 21.38
N SER A 61 6.27 -9.28 22.44
CA SER A 61 5.47 -10.50 22.31
C SER A 61 4.18 -10.29 21.52
N TYR A 62 3.70 -9.04 21.42
CA TYR A 62 2.53 -8.64 20.63
C TYR A 62 2.85 -8.36 19.15
N LYS A 63 4.13 -8.34 18.76
CA LYS A 63 4.57 -7.89 17.42
C LYS A 63 4.79 -9.02 16.42
N ALA A 64 4.45 -10.27 16.76
CA ALA A 64 4.65 -11.42 15.88
C ALA A 64 4.01 -11.22 14.50
N GLY A 65 2.77 -10.71 14.46
CA GLY A 65 2.08 -10.42 13.19
C GLY A 65 2.76 -9.32 12.37
N ALA A 66 3.12 -8.21 13.01
CA ALA A 66 3.82 -7.10 12.35
C ALA A 66 5.18 -7.52 11.78
N ARG A 67 5.92 -8.37 12.51
CA ARG A 67 7.20 -8.93 12.05
C ARG A 67 7.05 -9.91 10.90
N MET A 68 5.99 -10.72 10.90
CA MET A 68 5.80 -11.74 9.87
C MET A 68 5.26 -11.15 8.56
N PHE A 69 4.49 -10.05 8.62
CA PHE A 69 3.79 -9.49 7.45
C PHE A 69 4.71 -9.31 6.22
N PRO A 70 5.91 -8.70 6.31
CA PRO A 70 6.77 -8.50 5.15
C PRO A 70 7.25 -9.82 4.51
N LEU A 71 7.28 -10.93 5.26
CA LEU A 71 7.62 -12.24 4.73
C LEU A 71 6.50 -12.90 3.94
N LEU A 72 5.25 -12.53 4.20
CA LEU A 72 4.06 -13.08 3.54
C LEU A 72 3.85 -12.51 2.13
N VAL A 73 4.52 -11.41 1.79
CA VAL A 73 4.48 -10.85 0.44
C VAL A 73 5.22 -11.78 -0.54
N PRO A 74 4.56 -12.27 -1.61
CA PRO A 74 5.22 -13.09 -2.62
C PRO A 74 6.39 -12.36 -3.30
N THR A 75 7.59 -12.93 -3.20
CA THR A 75 8.79 -12.46 -3.90
C THR A 75 9.37 -13.49 -4.86
N THR A 76 8.79 -14.68 -4.88
CA THR A 76 9.14 -15.80 -5.77
C THR A 76 7.84 -16.40 -6.28
N SER A 77 7.85 -16.91 -7.51
CA SER A 77 6.65 -17.40 -8.20
C SER A 77 6.04 -18.66 -7.59
N ASP A 78 6.80 -19.38 -6.78
CA ASP A 78 6.44 -20.58 -6.03
C ASP A 78 5.91 -20.29 -4.61
N ASN A 79 5.81 -19.02 -4.21
CA ASN A 79 5.19 -18.65 -2.95
C ASN A 79 3.73 -19.16 -2.89
N ALA A 80 3.29 -19.65 -1.73
CA ALA A 80 1.95 -20.23 -1.55
C ALA A 80 0.81 -19.28 -1.95
N GLU A 81 0.97 -17.97 -1.74
CA GLU A 81 -0.04 -16.95 -2.05
C GLU A 81 0.05 -16.44 -3.50
N ALA A 82 1.08 -16.84 -4.26
CA ALA A 82 1.29 -16.36 -5.63
C ALA A 82 0.12 -16.73 -6.54
N GLN A 83 -0.42 -17.95 -6.43
CA GLN A 83 -1.53 -18.39 -7.27
C GLN A 83 -2.83 -17.65 -6.94
N ALA A 84 -3.12 -17.45 -5.66
CA ALA A 84 -4.29 -16.67 -5.24
C ALA A 84 -4.24 -15.24 -5.78
N ASN A 85 -3.06 -14.61 -5.78
CA ASN A 85 -2.86 -13.28 -6.35
C ASN A 85 -2.98 -13.26 -7.89
N ARG A 86 -2.52 -14.30 -8.59
CA ARG A 86 -2.76 -14.47 -10.03
C ARG A 86 -4.26 -14.56 -10.34
N ASP A 87 -4.98 -15.41 -9.60
CA ASP A 87 -6.42 -15.61 -9.78
C ASP A 87 -7.22 -14.33 -9.47
N ALA A 88 -6.82 -13.58 -8.45
CA ALA A 88 -7.38 -12.26 -8.15
C ALA A 88 -7.10 -11.26 -9.28
N GLY A 89 -5.91 -11.29 -9.86
CA GLY A 89 -5.53 -10.50 -11.03
C GLY A 89 -6.41 -10.80 -12.24
N GLU A 90 -6.69 -12.07 -12.55
CA GLU A 90 -7.60 -12.45 -13.63
C GLU A 90 -9.02 -11.93 -13.38
N LYS A 91 -9.53 -12.01 -12.14
CA LYS A 91 -10.85 -11.44 -11.80
C LYS A 91 -10.88 -9.93 -12.00
N LEU A 92 -9.81 -9.22 -11.64
CA LEU A 92 -9.71 -7.77 -11.84
C LEU A 92 -9.70 -7.36 -13.32
N LYS A 93 -9.22 -8.21 -14.23
CA LYS A 93 -9.30 -7.95 -15.69
C LYS A 93 -10.73 -7.93 -16.22
N HIS A 94 -11.69 -8.46 -15.48
CA HIS A 94 -13.11 -8.42 -15.81
C HIS A 94 -13.90 -7.44 -14.94
N TYR A 95 -13.22 -6.62 -14.12
CA TYR A 95 -13.88 -5.65 -13.26
C TYR A 95 -14.16 -4.35 -14.03
N GLU A 96 -15.42 -4.14 -14.40
CA GLU A 96 -15.86 -3.02 -15.23
C GLU A 96 -16.46 -1.85 -14.44
N LYS A 97 -16.76 -2.04 -13.14
CA LYS A 97 -17.28 -0.97 -12.30
C LYS A 97 -16.20 0.10 -12.09
N PRO A 98 -16.58 1.36 -11.82
CA PRO A 98 -15.61 2.44 -11.64
C PRO A 98 -14.49 2.09 -10.68
N PHE A 99 -13.25 2.30 -11.13
CA PHE A 99 -12.04 1.97 -10.38
C PHE A 99 -11.01 3.08 -10.54
N VAL A 100 -10.61 3.71 -9.44
CA VAL A 100 -9.63 4.83 -9.45
C VAL A 100 -8.41 4.49 -8.62
N THR A 101 -7.26 5.07 -8.99
CA THR A 101 -5.98 4.91 -8.29
C THR A 101 -5.56 6.27 -7.72
N ALA A 102 -5.01 6.28 -6.50
CA ALA A 102 -4.54 7.49 -5.81
C ALA A 102 -3.22 7.21 -5.06
N PHE A 103 -2.13 6.96 -5.80
CA PHE A 103 -0.82 6.58 -5.21
C PHE A 103 0.03 7.82 -4.91
N GLY A 104 0.86 7.73 -3.87
CA GLY A 104 1.82 8.78 -3.51
C GLY A 104 3.03 8.81 -4.45
N ASP A 105 3.64 9.98 -4.63
CA ASP A 105 4.87 10.13 -5.43
C ASP A 105 6.16 9.83 -4.67
N SER A 106 6.08 9.68 -3.34
CA SER A 106 7.22 9.51 -2.43
C SER A 106 7.24 8.14 -1.74
N ASP A 107 6.52 7.16 -2.29
CA ASP A 107 6.59 5.75 -1.87
C ASP A 107 7.41 4.90 -2.86
N PRO A 108 8.71 4.64 -2.60
CA PRO A 108 9.52 3.79 -3.47
C PRO A 108 9.16 2.30 -3.40
N VAL A 109 8.42 1.85 -2.38
CA VAL A 109 8.02 0.43 -2.23
C VAL A 109 6.98 0.06 -3.28
N THR A 110 5.96 0.89 -3.46
CA THR A 110 4.82 0.60 -4.36
C THR A 110 4.80 1.42 -5.65
N LYS A 111 5.84 2.24 -5.88
CA LYS A 111 5.97 3.10 -7.07
C LYS A 111 5.69 2.34 -8.37
N GLY A 112 4.75 2.87 -9.16
CA GLY A 112 4.37 2.31 -10.45
C GLY A 112 3.30 1.21 -10.40
N GLY A 113 2.85 0.79 -9.21
CA GLY A 113 1.76 -0.18 -9.06
C GLY A 113 0.42 0.32 -9.61
N ASP A 114 0.17 1.64 -9.54
CA ASP A 114 -0.97 2.32 -10.13
C ASP A 114 -1.15 2.01 -11.62
N LYS A 115 -0.06 2.04 -12.39
CA LYS A 115 -0.07 1.78 -13.84
C LYS A 115 -0.48 0.36 -14.19
N ILE A 116 -0.18 -0.61 -13.32
CA ILE A 116 -0.60 -2.00 -13.51
C ILE A 116 -2.12 -2.10 -13.42
N PHE A 117 -2.73 -1.51 -12.38
CA PHE A 117 -4.19 -1.47 -12.25
C PHE A 117 -4.85 -0.71 -13.40
N GLN A 118 -4.33 0.47 -13.76
CA GLN A 118 -4.87 1.28 -14.87
C GLN A 118 -4.83 0.55 -16.22
N LYS A 119 -3.80 -0.29 -16.45
CA LYS A 119 -3.65 -1.07 -17.67
C LYS A 119 -4.58 -2.30 -17.69
N LEU A 120 -4.72 -2.99 -16.56
CA LEU A 120 -5.36 -4.30 -16.50
C LEU A 120 -6.85 -4.26 -16.16
N VAL A 121 -7.30 -3.26 -15.40
CA VAL A 121 -8.67 -3.20 -14.88
C VAL A 121 -9.54 -2.33 -15.80
N PRO A 122 -10.55 -2.88 -16.51
CA PRO A 122 -11.39 -2.11 -17.43
C PRO A 122 -12.08 -0.90 -16.79
N GLY A 123 -12.51 -1.05 -15.52
CA GLY A 123 -13.13 0.00 -14.72
C GLY A 123 -12.27 1.25 -14.47
N CYS A 124 -10.97 1.21 -14.78
CA CYS A 124 -10.09 2.37 -14.77
C CYS A 124 -10.31 3.31 -15.95
N LYS A 125 -10.86 2.84 -17.07
CA LYS A 125 -10.95 3.63 -18.30
C LYS A 125 -11.79 4.89 -18.09
N GLY A 126 -11.17 6.05 -18.31
CA GLY A 126 -11.82 7.35 -18.17
C GLY A 126 -11.99 7.84 -16.73
N MET A 127 -11.41 7.16 -15.74
CA MET A 127 -11.46 7.58 -14.33
C MET A 127 -10.39 8.63 -14.00
N PRO A 128 -10.64 9.53 -13.03
CA PRO A 128 -9.71 10.58 -12.65
C PRO A 128 -8.60 10.06 -11.72
N HIS A 129 -7.70 9.24 -12.26
CA HIS A 129 -6.52 8.76 -11.51
C HIS A 129 -5.67 9.94 -11.04
N THR A 130 -5.17 9.87 -9.81
CA THR A 130 -4.39 10.95 -9.20
C THR A 130 -3.07 10.41 -8.67
N THR A 131 -1.98 11.14 -8.93
CA THR A 131 -0.73 10.96 -8.17
C THR A 131 -0.71 12.01 -7.08
N VAL A 132 -0.80 11.57 -5.84
CA VAL A 132 -0.82 12.43 -4.66
C VAL A 132 0.60 12.92 -4.39
N LYS A 133 0.76 14.24 -4.29
CA LYS A 133 2.07 14.88 -4.19
C LYS A 133 2.58 14.95 -2.76
N ASN A 134 3.88 14.75 -2.57
CA ASN A 134 4.53 14.77 -1.25
C ASN A 134 3.79 13.84 -0.27
N ALA A 135 3.71 12.58 -0.66
CA ALA A 135 3.00 11.52 0.05
C ALA A 135 3.81 10.23 0.00
N GLY A 136 4.15 9.71 1.18
CA GLY A 136 4.90 8.49 1.39
C GLY A 136 4.06 7.22 1.36
N HIS A 137 4.59 6.16 1.97
CA HIS A 137 3.93 4.84 2.04
C HIS A 137 2.74 4.83 3.01
N PHE A 138 2.78 5.62 4.09
CA PHE A 138 1.60 5.89 4.91
C PHE A 138 0.90 7.16 4.44
N ILE A 139 0.45 7.15 3.19
CA ILE A 139 -0.17 8.28 2.49
C ILE A 139 -1.33 8.93 3.25
N GLN A 140 -2.03 8.16 4.08
CA GLN A 140 -3.15 8.62 4.89
C GLN A 140 -2.72 9.61 5.98
N GLU A 141 -1.51 9.47 6.51
CA GLU A 141 -0.93 10.42 7.47
C GLU A 141 -0.46 11.70 6.76
N ASP A 142 0.09 11.58 5.55
CA ASP A 142 0.56 12.74 4.79
C ASP A 142 -0.58 13.57 4.17
N LYS A 143 -1.63 12.89 3.70
CA LYS A 143 -2.63 13.45 2.77
C LYS A 143 -4.03 12.91 3.02
N GLY A 144 -4.38 12.61 4.27
CA GLY A 144 -5.68 12.04 4.66
C GLY A 144 -6.88 12.81 4.11
N GLU A 145 -6.90 14.14 4.27
CA GLU A 145 -7.97 15.01 3.77
C GLU A 145 -8.04 15.03 2.24
N GLU A 146 -6.90 15.02 1.56
CA GLU A 146 -6.84 14.97 0.10
C GLU A 146 -7.40 13.63 -0.43
N LEU A 147 -6.99 12.50 0.17
CA LEU A 147 -7.53 11.18 -0.16
C LEU A 147 -9.04 11.11 0.10
N ALA A 148 -9.52 11.65 1.21
CA ALA A 148 -10.94 11.70 1.53
C ALA A 148 -11.71 12.53 0.48
N ASN A 149 -11.19 13.68 0.09
CA ASN A 149 -11.78 14.52 -0.95
C ASN A 149 -11.83 13.81 -2.32
N LEU A 150 -10.74 13.14 -2.72
CA LEU A 150 -10.69 12.33 -3.95
C LEU A 150 -11.72 11.21 -3.91
N LEU A 151 -11.86 10.52 -2.78
CA LEU A 151 -12.85 9.46 -2.61
C LEU A 151 -14.30 9.99 -2.69
N ILE A 152 -14.58 11.12 -2.04
CA ILE A 152 -15.90 11.77 -2.09
C ILE A 152 -16.23 12.21 -3.53
N GLN A 153 -15.28 12.80 -4.24
CA GLN A 153 -15.46 13.18 -5.64
C GLN A 153 -15.73 11.96 -6.52
N PHE A 154 -14.94 10.89 -6.35
CA PHE A 154 -15.14 9.63 -7.05
C PHE A 154 -16.54 9.06 -6.81
N ILE A 155 -17.01 9.01 -5.56
CA ILE A 155 -18.36 8.54 -5.22
C ILE A 155 -19.42 9.39 -5.91
N LYS A 156 -19.31 10.73 -5.84
CA LYS A 156 -20.29 11.64 -6.47
C LYS A 156 -20.35 11.50 -8.00
N GLN A 157 -19.21 11.23 -8.64
CA GLN A 157 -19.12 11.07 -10.10
C GLN A 157 -19.61 9.71 -10.58
N THR A 158 -19.61 8.69 -9.70
CA THR A 158 -19.89 7.29 -10.05
C THR A 158 -21.16 6.74 -9.43
N GLN A 159 -21.82 7.51 -8.56
CA GLN A 159 -23.18 7.23 -8.14
C GLN A 159 -24.08 7.18 -9.36
N LEU A 160 -24.58 5.98 -9.65
CA LEU A 160 -25.64 5.74 -10.62
C LEU A 160 -26.84 6.62 -10.22
N LYS A 161 -27.38 7.38 -11.17
CA LYS A 161 -28.77 7.81 -11.09
C LYS A 161 -29.68 6.63 -11.38
#